data_AF-A0A9E0KBV2-F1
#
_entry.id   AF-A0A9E0KBV2-F1
#
_cell.length_a   1.000
_cell.length_b   1.000
_cell.length_c   1.000
_cell.angle_alpha   90.00
_cell.angle_beta   90.00
_cell.angle_gamma   90.00
#
_symmetry.space_group_name_H-M   'P 1'
#
loop_
_entity.id
_entity.type
_entity.pdbx_description
1 polymer ?
#
loop_
_entity_poly.entity_id
_entity_poly.type
_entity_poly.pdbx_seq_one_letter_code
_entity_poly.pdbx_strand_id
1 'polypeptide(L)'
;LVRDCRISQLYEGTNGIQAIDLLGRKVLMDQGAKLRKFTKQIHKFCEANAGNAQIKELVEPLNALNKQIAEITMGIGMAAMMNKDEAGAAATDYLRLIGHLTYGYFWAWMAKVAAEKMEGSPEAAFYNAKIATARFYFAKLFPETQSLIVTLKAGAKPLMALEAEHFAF
;
A
#
# COMPACT_ATOMS: atom_id res chain seq x y z
N LEU A 1 17.71 -5.92 -18.91
CA LEU A 1 16.66 -5.88 -17.87
C LEU A 1 17.02 -4.91 -16.74
N VAL A 2 17.91 -5.23 -15.79
CA VAL A 2 18.13 -4.36 -14.60
C VAL A 2 18.62 -2.95 -14.95
N ARG A 3 19.59 -2.81 -15.87
CA ARG A 3 20.08 -1.49 -16.32
C ARG A 3 18.98 -0.67 -16.99
N ASP A 4 18.20 -1.32 -17.86
CA ASP A 4 17.11 -0.68 -18.60
C ASP A 4 15.97 -0.24 -17.66
N CYS A 5 15.71 -0.99 -16.58
CA CYS A 5 14.71 -0.64 -15.57
C CYS A 5 15.18 0.44 -14.59
N ARG A 6 16.47 0.79 -14.53
CA ARG A 6 16.96 1.76 -13.55
C ARG A 6 16.44 3.18 -13.81
N ILE A 7 16.27 3.54 -15.09
CA ILE A 7 15.83 4.88 -15.48
C ILE A 7 14.37 5.16 -15.08
N SER A 8 13.52 4.12 -14.95
CA SER A 8 12.11 4.29 -14.60
C SER A 8 11.87 4.83 -13.19
N GLN A 9 12.88 4.77 -12.31
CA GLN A 9 12.82 5.31 -10.95
C GLN A 9 13.27 6.78 -10.87
N LEU A 10 13.77 7.34 -11.97
CA LEU A 10 14.44 8.64 -12.04
C LEU A 10 13.76 9.59 -13.02
N TYR A 11 13.44 9.12 -14.23
CA TYR A 11 12.85 9.92 -15.29
C TYR A 11 11.33 10.11 -15.09
N GLU A 12 10.76 11.21 -15.60
CA GLU A 12 9.37 11.66 -15.36
C GLU A 12 9.03 11.93 -13.87
N GLY A 13 10.05 12.21 -13.07
CA GLY A 13 9.95 12.49 -11.64
C GLY A 13 10.41 11.30 -10.82
N THR A 14 11.40 11.54 -9.94
CA THR A 14 11.99 10.49 -9.10
C THR A 14 10.94 9.88 -8.18
N ASN A 15 11.17 8.66 -7.70
CA ASN A 15 10.27 8.00 -6.75
C ASN A 15 9.91 8.88 -5.54
N GLY A 16 10.84 9.69 -5.03
CA GLY A 16 10.58 10.63 -3.94
C GLY A 16 9.61 11.75 -4.34
N ILE A 17 9.75 12.31 -5.55
CA ILE A 17 8.83 13.32 -6.08
C ILE A 17 7.44 12.71 -6.30
N GLN A 18 7.35 11.49 -6.83
CA GLN A 18 6.07 10.78 -6.98
C GLN A 18 5.40 10.53 -5.62
N ALA A 19 6.18 10.19 -4.60
CA ALA A 19 5.69 9.95 -3.25
C ALA A 19 5.12 11.23 -2.62
N ILE A 20 5.85 12.35 -2.75
CA ILE A 20 5.40 13.67 -2.26
C ILE A 20 4.18 14.15 -3.04
N ASP A 21 4.12 13.91 -4.36
CA ASP A 21 2.93 14.20 -5.16
C ASP A 21 1.70 13.45 -4.65
N LEU A 22 1.83 12.13 -4.44
CA LEU A 22 0.74 11.32 -3.93
C LEU A 22 0.25 11.83 -2.58
N LEU A 23 1.14 11.90 -1.59
CA LEU A 23 0.76 12.25 -0.22
C LEU A 23 0.30 13.71 -0.14
N GLY A 24 1.13 14.65 -0.59
CA GLY A 24 0.83 16.07 -0.51
C GLY A 24 -0.31 16.48 -1.43
N ARG A 25 -0.15 16.27 -2.75
CA ARG A 25 -1.06 16.83 -3.75
C ARG A 25 -2.30 16.00 -4.00
N LYS A 26 -2.20 14.68 -4.06
CA LYS A 26 -3.35 13.81 -4.41
C LYS A 26 -4.18 13.41 -3.20
N VAL A 27 -3.58 13.35 -2.02
CA VAL A 27 -4.24 12.95 -0.78
C VAL A 27 -4.53 14.14 0.12
N LEU A 28 -3.53 14.83 0.67
CA LEU A 28 -3.74 15.86 1.68
C LEU A 28 -4.48 17.10 1.15
N MET A 29 -4.08 17.64 -0.01
CA MET A 29 -4.75 18.81 -0.60
C MET A 29 -6.22 18.56 -0.98
N ASP A 30 -6.56 17.33 -1.40
CA ASP A 30 -7.94 16.93 -1.70
C ASP A 30 -8.68 16.42 -0.45
N GLN A 31 -8.10 16.63 0.74
CA GLN A 31 -8.60 16.16 2.02
C GLN A 31 -8.99 14.67 1.99
N GLY A 32 -8.24 13.86 1.25
CA GLY A 32 -8.45 12.42 1.08
C GLY A 32 -9.69 12.02 0.25
N ALA A 33 -10.35 12.92 -0.47
CA ALA A 33 -11.60 12.60 -1.16
C ALA A 33 -11.45 11.48 -2.21
N LYS A 34 -10.41 11.53 -3.05
CA LYS A 34 -10.08 10.42 -3.97
C LYS A 34 -9.72 9.13 -3.24
N LEU A 35 -8.91 9.20 -2.19
CA LEU A 35 -8.51 8.04 -1.41
C LEU A 35 -9.73 7.34 -0.79
N ARG A 36 -10.67 8.10 -0.20
CA ARG A 36 -11.93 7.57 0.33
C ARG A 36 -12.76 6.84 -0.71
N LYS A 37 -12.80 7.33 -1.95
CA LYS A 37 -13.52 6.62 -3.04
C LYS A 37 -12.86 5.28 -3.34
N PHE A 38 -11.53 5.21 -3.31
CA PHE A 38 -10.80 3.97 -3.54
C PHE A 38 -10.94 2.98 -2.38
N THR A 39 -10.71 3.41 -1.13
CA THR A 39 -10.84 2.55 0.05
C THR A 39 -12.28 2.06 0.26
N LYS A 40 -13.28 2.82 -0.20
CA LYS A 40 -14.69 2.37 -0.23
C LYS A 40 -14.91 1.19 -1.20
N GLN A 41 -14.21 1.15 -2.33
CA GLN A 41 -14.28 0.01 -3.26
C GLN A 41 -13.68 -1.25 -2.62
N ILE A 42 -12.52 -1.10 -1.97
CA ILE A 42 -11.86 -2.18 -1.24
C ILE A 42 -12.75 -2.67 -0.10
N HIS A 43 -13.34 -1.75 0.66
CA HIS A 43 -14.26 -2.07 1.76
C HIS A 43 -15.45 -2.90 1.27
N LYS A 44 -16.15 -2.45 0.22
CA LYS A 44 -17.26 -3.19 -0.37
C LYS A 44 -16.85 -4.58 -0.86
N PHE A 45 -15.67 -4.70 -1.47
CA PHE A 45 -15.13 -5.98 -1.88
C PHE A 45 -14.89 -6.90 -0.69
N CYS A 46 -14.30 -6.39 0.39
CA CYS A 46 -14.05 -7.18 1.60
C CYS A 46 -15.35 -7.61 2.28
N GLU A 47 -16.35 -6.72 2.38
CA GLU A 47 -17.66 -7.05 2.93
C GLU A 47 -18.36 -8.15 2.13
N ALA A 48 -18.41 -8.01 0.80
CA ALA A 48 -19.05 -8.98 -0.09
C ALA A 48 -18.38 -10.37 -0.05
N ASN A 49 -17.13 -10.46 0.41
CA ASN A 49 -16.36 -11.71 0.45
C ASN A 49 -15.98 -12.15 1.86
N ALA A 50 -16.52 -11.53 2.92
CA ALA A 50 -16.19 -11.86 4.31
C ALA A 50 -16.49 -13.33 4.66
N GLY A 51 -17.52 -13.91 4.06
CA GLY A 51 -17.89 -15.33 4.22
C GLY A 51 -17.25 -16.29 3.21
N ASN A 52 -16.42 -15.80 2.27
CA ASN A 52 -15.85 -16.66 1.23
C ASN A 52 -14.61 -17.40 1.76
N ALA A 53 -14.80 -18.65 2.18
CA ALA A 53 -13.75 -19.50 2.75
C ALA A 53 -12.52 -19.68 1.85
N GLN A 54 -12.68 -19.61 0.52
CA GLN A 54 -11.59 -19.85 -0.44
C GLN A 54 -10.54 -18.73 -0.45
N ILE A 55 -10.93 -17.51 -0.07
CA ILE A 55 -10.08 -16.31 -0.11
C ILE A 55 -10.04 -15.56 1.22
N LYS A 56 -10.62 -16.12 2.27
CA LYS A 56 -10.74 -15.50 3.59
C LYS A 56 -9.40 -14.98 4.12
N GLU A 57 -8.35 -15.79 3.97
CA GLU A 57 -6.98 -15.46 4.39
C GLU A 57 -6.36 -14.26 3.65
N LEU A 58 -6.91 -13.86 2.49
CA LEU A 58 -6.50 -12.66 1.75
C LEU A 58 -7.37 -11.46 2.11
N VAL A 59 -8.68 -11.70 2.28
CA VAL A 59 -9.68 -10.65 2.56
C VAL A 59 -9.51 -10.06 3.96
N GLU A 60 -9.23 -10.88 4.98
CA GLU A 60 -9.07 -10.44 6.36
C GLU A 60 -7.92 -9.42 6.53
N PRO A 61 -6.67 -9.73 6.15
CA PRO A 61 -5.56 -8.77 6.28
C PRO A 61 -5.74 -7.54 5.39
N LEU A 62 -6.34 -7.69 4.20
CA LEU A 62 -6.66 -6.55 3.33
C LEU A 62 -7.65 -5.58 4.00
N ASN A 63 -8.72 -6.11 4.58
CA ASN A 63 -9.72 -5.31 5.30
C ASN A 63 -9.10 -4.64 6.53
N ALA A 64 -8.25 -5.35 7.27
CA ALA A 64 -7.55 -4.81 8.43
C ALA A 64 -6.64 -3.62 8.06
N LEU A 65 -5.89 -3.71 6.95
CA LEU A 65 -5.11 -2.59 6.45
C LEU A 65 -6.03 -1.44 6.00
N ASN A 66 -7.06 -1.73 5.20
CA ASN A 66 -7.96 -0.71 4.64
C ASN A 66 -8.64 0.15 5.73
N LYS A 67 -8.97 -0.45 6.88
CA LYS A 67 -9.52 0.27 8.04
C LYS A 67 -8.54 1.26 8.68
N GLN A 68 -7.23 0.97 8.64
CA GLN A 68 -6.20 1.81 9.25
C GLN A 68 -5.80 3.00 8.37
N ILE A 69 -6.01 2.93 7.05
CA ILE A 69 -5.56 3.96 6.10
C ILE A 69 -6.08 5.35 6.46
N ALA A 70 -7.35 5.46 6.87
CA ALA A 70 -7.94 6.75 7.23
C ALA A 70 -7.24 7.39 8.44
N GLU A 71 -6.98 6.60 9.48
CA GLU A 71 -6.28 7.05 10.70
C GLU A 71 -4.83 7.45 10.39
N ILE A 72 -4.10 6.62 9.65
CA ILE A 72 -2.72 6.89 9.25
C ILE A 72 -2.62 8.19 8.46
N THR A 73 -3.49 8.35 7.46
CA THR A 73 -3.52 9.55 6.60
C THR A 73 -3.83 10.80 7.42
N MET A 74 -4.79 10.71 8.34
CA MET A 74 -5.19 11.83 9.20
C MET A 74 -4.06 12.21 10.16
N GLY A 75 -3.40 11.22 10.78
CA GLY A 75 -2.27 11.44 11.68
C GLY A 75 -1.11 12.17 10.99
N ILE A 76 -0.75 11.74 9.77
CA ILE A 76 0.28 12.41 8.96
C ILE A 76 -0.15 13.85 8.63
N GLY A 77 -1.41 14.05 8.22
CA GLY A 77 -1.94 15.39 7.91
C GLY A 77 -1.90 16.34 9.11
N MET A 78 -2.26 15.86 10.30
CA MET A 78 -2.20 16.65 11.53
C MET A 78 -0.75 17.00 11.91
N ALA A 79 0.16 16.03 11.83
CA ALA A 79 1.58 16.27 12.09
C ALA A 79 2.16 17.30 11.09
N ALA A 80 1.79 17.18 9.80
CA ALA A 80 2.24 18.07 8.73
C ALA A 80 1.76 19.52 8.88
N MET A 81 0.62 19.76 9.55
CA MET A 81 0.15 21.11 9.87
C MET A 81 1.04 21.79 10.93
N MET A 82 1.65 21.01 11.82
CA MET A 82 2.53 21.51 12.89
C MET A 82 3.99 21.60 12.43
N ASN A 83 4.43 20.63 11.62
CA ASN A 83 5.79 20.55 11.08
C ASN A 83 5.75 20.04 9.64
N LYS A 84 6.19 20.87 8.68
CA LYS A 84 6.16 20.54 7.25
C LYS A 84 7.04 19.33 6.88
N ASP A 85 8.07 19.04 7.67
CA ASP A 85 8.97 17.91 7.43
C ASP A 85 8.27 16.55 7.59
N GLU A 86 7.17 16.49 8.36
CA GLU A 86 6.41 15.26 8.60
C GLU A 86 5.82 14.68 7.31
N ALA A 87 5.33 15.55 6.41
CA ALA A 87 4.82 15.10 5.12
C ALA A 87 5.94 14.53 4.24
N GLY A 88 7.13 15.13 4.26
CA GLY A 88 8.29 14.67 3.52
C GLY A 88 8.82 13.33 4.05
N ALA A 89 8.98 13.22 5.37
CA ALA A 89 9.44 12.02 6.05
C ALA A 89 8.50 10.82 5.81
N ALA A 90 7.19 11.06 5.76
CA ALA A 90 6.20 10.00 5.55
C ALA A 90 6.01 9.59 4.08
N ALA A 91 6.38 10.44 3.11
CA ALA A 91 5.95 10.31 1.72
C ALA A 91 6.28 8.95 1.09
N THR A 92 7.54 8.51 1.18
CA THR A 92 8.02 7.29 0.52
C THR A 92 7.35 6.04 1.10
N ASP A 93 7.29 5.93 2.43
CA ASP A 93 6.65 4.81 3.10
C ASP A 93 5.15 4.78 2.85
N TYR A 94 4.52 5.96 2.81
CA TYR A 94 3.11 6.10 2.51
C TYR A 94 2.79 5.64 1.07
N LEU A 95 3.61 6.03 0.09
CA LEU A 95 3.48 5.54 -1.29
C LEU A 95 3.57 4.02 -1.34
N ARG A 96 4.53 3.43 -0.62
CA ARG A 96 4.70 1.96 -0.56
C ARG A 96 3.52 1.27 0.12
N LEU A 97 3.01 1.83 1.21
CA LEU A 97 1.84 1.32 1.93
C LEU A 97 0.59 1.31 1.02
N ILE A 98 0.33 2.41 0.31
CA ILE A 98 -0.77 2.51 -0.67
C ILE A 98 -0.54 1.55 -1.84
N GLY A 99 0.71 1.34 -2.26
CA GLY A 99 1.08 0.31 -3.22
C GLY A 99 0.66 -1.09 -2.77
N HIS A 100 1.01 -1.48 -1.54
CA HIS A 100 0.59 -2.77 -0.98
C HIS A 100 -0.92 -2.90 -0.84
N LEU A 101 -1.62 -1.86 -0.37
CA LEU A 101 -3.09 -1.84 -0.32
C LEU A 101 -3.70 -2.10 -1.71
N THR A 102 -3.16 -1.44 -2.74
CA THR A 102 -3.63 -1.56 -4.12
C THR A 102 -3.37 -2.96 -4.68
N TYR A 103 -2.15 -3.46 -4.53
CA TYR A 103 -1.78 -4.80 -4.99
C TYR A 103 -2.52 -5.89 -4.22
N GLY A 104 -2.68 -5.75 -2.90
CA GLY A 104 -3.46 -6.66 -2.07
C GLY A 104 -4.90 -6.77 -2.55
N TYR A 105 -5.53 -5.63 -2.86
CA TYR A 105 -6.88 -5.60 -3.43
C TYR A 105 -6.97 -6.38 -4.75
N PHE A 106 -6.09 -6.10 -5.72
CA PHE A 106 -6.13 -6.79 -7.00
C PHE A 106 -5.73 -8.27 -6.92
N TRP A 107 -4.80 -8.65 -6.04
CA TRP A 107 -4.48 -10.07 -5.79
C TRP A 107 -5.67 -10.81 -5.19
N ALA A 108 -6.35 -10.24 -4.20
CA ALA A 108 -7.54 -10.83 -3.61
C ALA A 108 -8.68 -10.94 -4.65
N TRP A 109 -8.87 -9.92 -5.49
CA TRP A 109 -9.87 -9.97 -6.56
C TRP A 109 -9.56 -11.03 -7.62
N MET A 110 -8.31 -11.12 -8.07
CA MET A 110 -7.89 -12.17 -9.01
C MET A 110 -8.04 -13.57 -8.40
N ALA A 111 -7.68 -13.76 -7.13
CA ALA A 111 -7.85 -15.04 -6.43
C ALA A 111 -9.33 -15.43 -6.31
N LYS A 112 -10.21 -14.46 -6.04
CA LYS A 112 -11.67 -14.65 -6.01
C LYS A 112 -12.19 -15.16 -7.36
N VAL A 113 -11.85 -14.47 -8.44
CA VAL A 113 -12.26 -14.85 -9.80
C VAL A 113 -11.68 -16.21 -10.19
N ALA A 114 -10.42 -16.48 -9.82
CA ALA A 114 -9.77 -17.76 -10.09
C ALA A 114 -10.44 -18.91 -9.37
N ALA A 115 -10.83 -18.74 -8.10
CA ALA A 115 -11.55 -19.75 -7.33
C ALA A 115 -12.91 -20.09 -7.95
N GLU A 116 -13.65 -19.07 -8.42
CA GLU A 116 -14.96 -19.25 -9.06
C GLU A 116 -14.88 -19.94 -10.43
N LYS A 117 -13.79 -19.74 -11.17
CA LYS A 117 -13.63 -20.27 -12.54
C LYS A 117 -12.86 -21.58 -12.62
N MET A 118 -12.33 -22.09 -11.51
CA MET A 118 -11.45 -23.27 -11.54
C MET A 118 -12.21 -24.57 -11.82
N GLU A 119 -13.39 -24.74 -11.24
CA GLU A 119 -14.15 -25.99 -11.32
C GLU A 119 -14.55 -26.30 -12.77
N GLY A 120 -14.14 -27.47 -13.28
CA GLY A 120 -14.43 -27.91 -14.64
C GLY A 120 -13.67 -27.17 -15.75
N SER A 121 -12.75 -26.25 -15.42
CA SER A 121 -12.03 -25.47 -16.43
C SER A 121 -10.79 -26.19 -16.98
N PRO A 122 -10.54 -26.15 -18.31
CA PRO A 122 -9.28 -26.63 -18.88
C PRO A 122 -8.07 -25.79 -18.43
N GLU A 123 -8.28 -24.60 -17.88
CA GLU A 123 -7.25 -23.70 -17.35
C GLU A 123 -7.06 -23.84 -15.83
N ALA A 124 -7.55 -24.92 -15.20
CA ALA A 124 -7.49 -25.10 -13.75
C ALA A 124 -6.08 -24.90 -13.16
N ALA A 125 -5.03 -25.32 -13.87
CA ALA A 125 -3.64 -25.11 -13.45
C ALA A 125 -3.26 -23.61 -13.36
N PHE A 126 -3.73 -22.79 -14.31
CA PHE A 126 -3.49 -21.34 -14.29
C PHE A 126 -4.23 -20.66 -13.13
N TYR A 127 -5.49 -21.02 -12.90
CA TYR A 127 -6.26 -20.49 -11.76
C TYR A 127 -5.64 -20.88 -10.43
N ASN A 128 -5.16 -22.13 -10.30
CA ASN A 128 -4.47 -22.58 -9.09
C ASN A 128 -3.17 -21.79 -8.87
N ALA A 129 -2.39 -21.56 -9.93
CA ALA A 129 -1.19 -20.73 -9.86
C ALA A 129 -1.50 -19.28 -9.43
N LYS A 130 -2.61 -18.68 -9.89
CA LYS A 130 -3.06 -17.35 -9.48
C LYS A 130 -3.38 -17.28 -7.98
N ILE A 131 -4.12 -18.27 -7.46
CA ILE A 131 -4.44 -18.34 -6.04
C ILE A 131 -3.18 -18.56 -5.20
N ALA A 132 -2.31 -19.49 -5.60
CA ALA A 132 -1.04 -19.75 -4.92
C ALA A 132 -0.14 -18.51 -4.88
N THR A 133 -0.07 -17.74 -5.98
CA THR A 133 0.72 -16.50 -6.04
C THR A 133 0.13 -15.41 -5.14
N ALA A 134 -1.20 -15.26 -5.11
CA ALA A 134 -1.85 -14.33 -4.19
C ALA A 134 -1.56 -14.68 -2.73
N ARG A 135 -1.65 -15.97 -2.37
CA ARG A 135 -1.28 -16.48 -1.03
C ARG A 135 0.17 -16.17 -0.68
N PHE A 136 1.09 -16.41 -1.61
CA PHE A 136 2.51 -16.04 -1.43
C PHE A 136 2.68 -14.54 -1.17
N TYR A 137 2.04 -13.69 -1.99
CA TYR A 137 2.11 -12.24 -1.82
C TYR A 137 1.64 -11.80 -0.43
N PHE A 138 0.50 -12.32 0.03
CA PHE A 138 -0.05 -12.01 1.34
C PHE A 138 0.79 -12.57 2.50
N ALA A 139 1.41 -13.73 2.33
CA ALA A 139 2.22 -14.36 3.37
C ALA A 139 3.65 -13.80 3.46
N LYS A 140 4.23 -13.32 2.35
CA LYS A 140 5.66 -12.98 2.27
C LYS A 140 5.96 -11.51 1.99
N LEU A 141 5.06 -10.79 1.33
CA LEU A 141 5.30 -9.39 0.92
C LEU A 141 4.36 -8.41 1.63
N PHE A 142 3.08 -8.75 1.74
CA PHE A 142 2.10 -7.91 2.43
C PHE A 142 2.40 -7.61 3.91
N PRO A 143 3.11 -8.47 4.69
CA PRO A 143 3.48 -8.13 6.07
C PRO A 143 4.37 -6.89 6.20
N GLU A 144 5.04 -6.46 5.12
CA GLU A 144 5.78 -5.18 5.08
C GLU A 144 4.88 -3.97 5.40
N THR A 145 3.57 -4.07 5.16
CA THR A 145 2.61 -3.04 5.58
C THR A 145 2.68 -2.76 7.07
N GLN A 146 2.94 -3.77 7.91
CA GLN A 146 3.03 -3.59 9.36
C GLN A 146 4.27 -2.78 9.75
N SER A 147 5.44 -3.09 9.15
CA SER A 147 6.65 -2.30 9.39
C SER A 147 6.50 -0.87 8.87
N LEU A 148 5.88 -0.68 7.70
CA LEU A 148 5.63 0.65 7.14
C LEU A 148 4.71 1.49 8.04
N ILE A 149 3.70 0.88 8.68
CA ILE A 149 2.85 1.59 9.63
C ILE A 149 3.65 2.05 10.86
N VAL A 150 4.60 1.24 11.31
CA VAL A 150 5.49 1.60 12.43
C VAL A 150 6.42 2.75 12.04
N THR A 151 7.05 2.70 10.86
CA THR A 151 7.95 3.76 10.41
C THR A 151 7.21 5.07 10.15
N LEU A 152 6.01 5.02 9.56
CA LEU A 152 5.16 6.20 9.38
C LEU A 152 4.81 6.89 10.71
N LYS A 153 4.61 6.11 11.79
CA LYS A 153 4.32 6.64 13.12
C LYS A 153 5.55 7.24 13.83
N ALA A 154 6.77 6.90 13.38
CA ALA A 154 7.99 7.45 13.97
C ALA A 154 8.20 8.94 13.64
N GLY A 155 7.57 9.42 12.56
CA GLY A 155 7.59 10.82 12.14
C GLY A 155 8.97 11.32 11.71
N ALA A 156 9.09 12.64 11.54
CA ALA A 156 10.31 13.27 11.05
C ALA A 156 11.43 13.36 12.10
N LYS A 157 11.10 13.34 13.39
CA LYS A 157 12.07 13.56 14.48
C LYS A 157 13.37 12.76 14.36
N PRO A 158 13.36 11.41 14.23
CA PRO A 158 14.61 10.65 14.11
C PRO A 158 15.38 10.95 12.82
N LEU A 159 14.70 11.34 11.74
CA LEU A 159 15.33 11.70 10.47
C LEU A 159 16.03 13.07 10.55
N MET A 160 15.43 14.00 11.28
CA MET A 160 15.90 15.38 11.40
C MET A 160 16.78 15.64 12.63
N ALA A 161 17.07 14.60 13.43
CA ALA A 161 17.85 14.75 14.66
C ALA A 161 19.37 14.79 14.44
N LEU A 162 19.85 14.32 13.28
CA LEU A 162 21.28 14.27 12.97
C LEU A 162 21.70 15.56 12.25
N GLU A 163 22.61 16.31 12.87
CA GLU A 163 23.25 17.46 12.22
C GLU A 163 24.03 17.03 10.97
N ALA A 164 24.09 17.90 9.97
CA ALA A 164 24.62 17.57 8.65
C ALA A 164 26.09 17.12 8.69
N GLU A 165 26.89 17.70 9.57
CA GLU A 165 28.31 17.37 9.73
C GLU A 165 28.52 15.95 10.26
N HIS A 166 27.53 15.40 10.96
CA HIS A 166 27.63 14.06 11.55
C HIS A 166 27.37 12.93 10.56
N PHE A 167 26.93 13.21 9.32
CA PHE A 167 26.83 12.19 8.27
C PHE A 167 28.21 11.68 7.78
N ALA A 168 29.31 12.32 8.20
CA ALA A 168 30.66 11.93 7.85
C ALA A 168 31.29 10.87 8.79
N PHE A 169 30.63 10.52 9.90
CA PHE A 169 31.13 9.58 10.92
C PHE A 169 30.35 8.26 10.93
#